data_AF-A0A1C6FLD1-F1
#
_entry.id   AF-A0A1C6FLD1-F1
#
_cell.length_a   1.000
_cell.length_b   1.000
_cell.length_c   1.000
_cell.angle_alpha   90.00
_cell.angle_beta   90.00
_cell.angle_gamma   90.00
#
_symmetry.space_group_name_H-M   'P 1'
#
loop_
_entity.id
_entity.type
_entity.pdbx_description
1 polymer ?
#
loop_
_entity_poly.entity_id
_entity_poly.type
_entity_poly.pdbx_seq_one_letter_code
_entity_poly.pdbx_strand_id
1 'polypeptide(L)'
;MNIDNRILDRLEFIEFKQQALLLKQPNHKISVFANLSLAQFIDIKNYVKNFEKFIDQEISYTFKDFEIGLYDICPLIKTYPGSSVLIARILMDIKNYDILFSHNN
;
A
#
# COMPACT_ATOMS: atom_id res chain seq x y z
N MET A 1 13.98 -22.71 3.80
CA MET A 1 15.05 -21.71 3.63
C MET A 1 14.68 -20.52 4.51
N ASN A 2 15.39 -20.28 5.62
CA ASN A 2 15.04 -19.21 6.57
C ASN A 2 15.68 -17.92 6.06
N ILE A 3 14.99 -17.21 5.17
CA ILE A 3 15.42 -15.88 4.74
C ILE A 3 15.36 -15.00 5.99
N ASP A 4 16.45 -14.29 6.28
CA ASP A 4 16.44 -13.26 7.33
C ASP A 4 15.33 -12.26 7.01
N ASN A 5 14.31 -12.17 7.88
CA ASN A 5 13.16 -11.30 7.69
C ASN A 5 13.56 -9.85 7.37
N ARG A 6 14.70 -9.38 7.87
CA ARG A 6 15.24 -8.04 7.53
C ARG A 6 15.69 -7.93 6.09
N ILE A 7 16.26 -8.98 5.52
CA ILE A 7 16.65 -9.00 4.10
C ILE A 7 15.39 -9.01 3.23
N LEU A 8 14.40 -9.82 3.59
CA LEU A 8 13.12 -9.86 2.88
C LEU A 8 12.42 -8.50 2.90
N ASP A 9 12.31 -7.86 4.06
CA ASP A 9 11.70 -6.52 4.20
C ASP A 9 12.39 -5.48 3.29
N ARG A 10 13.72 -5.54 3.18
CA ARG A 10 14.49 -4.63 2.33
C ARG A 10 14.26 -4.91 0.84
N LEU A 11 14.11 -6.17 0.44
CA LEU A 11 13.84 -6.55 -0.94
C LEU A 11 12.44 -6.11 -1.36
N GLU A 12 11.42 -6.43 -0.55
CA GLU A 12 10.04 -5.99 -0.78
C GLU A 12 9.94 -4.47 -0.84
N PHE A 13 10.73 -3.75 -0.02
CA PHE A 13 10.75 -2.30 -0.07
C PHE A 13 11.32 -1.73 -1.38
N ILE A 14 12.38 -2.35 -1.91
CA ILE A 14 12.96 -1.96 -3.20
C ILE A 14 11.95 -2.24 -4.33
N GLU A 15 11.32 -3.41 -4.31
CA GLU A 15 10.29 -3.78 -5.29
C GLU A 15 9.11 -2.80 -5.25
N PHE A 16 8.62 -2.47 -4.05
CA PHE A 16 7.57 -1.46 -3.87
C PHE A 16 7.95 -0.12 -4.53
N LYS A 17 9.18 0.36 -4.30
CA LYS A 17 9.65 1.60 -4.92
C LYS A 17 9.71 1.50 -6.45
N GLN A 18 10.14 0.36 -6.99
CA GLN A 18 10.18 0.13 -8.44
C GLN A 18 8.78 0.10 -9.04
N GLN A 19 7.84 -0.61 -8.45
CA GLN A 19 6.45 -0.67 -8.93
C GLN A 19 5.77 0.70 -8.85
N ALA A 20 5.98 1.45 -7.76
CA ALA A 20 5.47 2.81 -7.65
C ALA A 20 6.01 3.74 -8.75
N LEU A 21 7.28 3.56 -9.16
CA LEU A 21 7.86 4.31 -10.27
C LEU A 21 7.29 3.93 -11.64
N LEU A 22 6.94 2.65 -11.85
CA LEU A 22 6.42 2.13 -13.12
C LEU A 22 4.93 2.44 -13.33
N LEU A 23 4.13 2.36 -12.28
CA LEU A 23 2.67 2.54 -12.34
C LEU A 23 2.22 4.00 -12.34
N LYS A 24 3.15 4.95 -12.24
CA LYS A 24 2.83 6.38 -12.15
C LYS A 24 2.33 6.96 -13.47
N GLN A 25 1.41 7.91 -13.38
CA GLN A 25 1.18 8.82 -14.50
C GLN A 25 2.37 9.79 -14.66
N PRO A 26 2.76 10.16 -15.90
CA PRO A 26 3.99 10.93 -16.17
C PRO A 26 4.13 12.27 -15.45
N ASN A 27 3.02 12.87 -15.01
CA ASN A 27 2.97 14.29 -14.61
C ASN A 27 3.05 14.57 -13.10
N HIS A 28 3.10 13.56 -12.22
CA HIS A 28 3.13 13.80 -10.76
C HIS A 28 4.48 13.50 -10.09
N LYS A 29 4.84 14.39 -9.16
CA LYS A 29 6.02 14.29 -8.28
C LYS A 29 5.86 13.07 -7.35
N ILE A 30 6.46 11.94 -7.72
CA ILE A 30 6.61 10.71 -6.91
C ILE A 30 7.62 10.86 -5.75
N SER A 31 8.11 12.08 -5.50
CA SER A 31 9.05 12.34 -4.40
C SER A 31 8.57 11.77 -3.06
N VAL A 32 7.26 11.66 -2.84
CA VAL A 32 6.69 11.08 -1.62
C VAL A 32 7.12 9.62 -1.38
N PHE A 33 7.05 8.75 -2.40
CA PHE A 33 7.41 7.33 -2.27
C PHE A 33 8.93 7.12 -2.29
N ALA A 34 9.66 8.00 -2.97
CA ALA A 34 11.12 8.04 -2.89
C ALA A 34 11.58 8.34 -1.45
N ASN A 35 10.88 9.25 -0.77
CA ASN A 35 11.18 9.71 0.59
C ASN A 35 10.69 8.77 1.70
N LEU A 36 9.95 7.71 1.38
CA LEU A 36 9.61 6.70 2.39
C LEU A 36 10.87 6.07 2.95
N SER A 37 10.87 5.87 4.27
CA SER A 37 11.82 5.03 4.99
C SER A 37 11.37 3.57 4.99
N LEU A 38 12.30 2.64 5.28
CA LEU A 38 11.99 1.22 5.40
C LEU A 38 10.97 0.96 6.53
N ALA A 39 11.10 1.66 7.66
CA ALA A 39 10.17 1.51 8.78
C ALA A 39 8.73 1.89 8.39
N GLN A 40 8.55 3.05 7.76
CA GLN A 40 7.23 3.48 7.27
C GLN A 40 6.65 2.51 6.24
N PHE A 41 7.50 1.96 5.36
CA PHE A 41 7.05 0.92 4.43
C PHE A 41 6.58 -0.35 5.16
N ILE A 42 7.31 -0.81 6.18
CA ILE A 42 6.91 -1.97 6.98
C ILE A 42 5.57 -1.71 7.66
N ASP A 43 5.35 -0.52 8.21
CA ASP A 43 4.08 -0.15 8.83
C ASP A 43 2.93 -0.15 7.81
N ILE A 44 3.14 0.43 6.61
CA ILE A 44 2.17 0.39 5.50
C ILE A 44 1.89 -1.05 5.08
N LYS A 45 2.92 -1.88 4.89
CA LYS A 45 2.78 -3.28 4.48
C LYS A 45 1.97 -4.08 5.51
N ASN A 46 2.28 -3.91 6.79
CA ASN A 46 1.57 -4.58 7.87
C ASN A 46 0.13 -4.13 7.96
N TYR A 47 -0.14 -2.83 7.74
CA TYR A 47 -1.49 -2.31 7.65
C TYR A 47 -2.28 -2.97 6.52
N VAL A 48 -1.75 -2.98 5.30
CA VAL A 48 -2.40 -3.60 4.14
C VAL A 48 -2.73 -5.06 4.44
N LYS A 49 -1.74 -5.85 4.92
CA LYS A 49 -1.94 -7.26 5.29
C LYS A 49 -2.99 -7.47 6.38
N ASN A 50 -3.13 -6.53 7.31
CA ASN A 50 -4.16 -6.62 8.34
C ASN A 50 -5.53 -6.21 7.82
N PHE A 51 -5.58 -5.22 6.92
CA PHE A 51 -6.81 -4.79 6.28
C PHE A 51 -7.40 -5.90 5.41
N GLU A 52 -6.57 -6.63 4.68
CA GLU A 52 -6.97 -7.81 3.90
C GLU A 52 -7.67 -8.87 4.74
N LYS A 53 -7.20 -9.11 5.98
CA LYS A 53 -7.87 -10.05 6.88
C LYS A 53 -9.29 -9.64 7.22
N PHE A 54 -9.58 -8.33 7.27
CA PHE A 54 -10.94 -7.85 7.49
C PHE A 54 -11.82 -8.06 6.25
N ILE A 55 -11.26 -7.87 5.05
CA ILE A 55 -11.94 -8.16 3.77
C ILE A 55 -12.27 -9.66 3.69
N ASP A 56 -11.30 -10.53 3.98
CA ASP A 56 -11.46 -11.98 3.93
C ASP A 56 -12.47 -12.52 4.97
N GLN A 57 -12.70 -11.76 6.05
CA GLN A 57 -13.71 -12.06 7.08
C GLN A 57 -15.09 -11.47 6.77
N GLU A 58 -15.28 -10.90 5.57
CA GLU A 58 -16.51 -10.23 5.14
C GLU A 58 -16.93 -9.08 6.07
N ILE A 59 -15.96 -8.50 6.79
CA ILE A 59 -16.22 -7.32 7.62
C ILE A 59 -16.32 -6.12 6.68
N SER A 60 -17.45 -5.43 6.72
CA SER A 60 -17.76 -4.30 5.83
C SER A 60 -16.84 -3.10 6.10
N TYR A 61 -15.71 -3.05 5.41
CA TYR A 61 -14.84 -1.88 5.32
C TYR A 61 -14.86 -1.32 3.91
N THR A 62 -14.90 0.02 3.81
CA THR A 62 -14.88 0.73 2.54
C THR A 62 -13.45 1.12 2.14
N PHE A 63 -13.26 1.47 0.87
CA PHE A 63 -12.02 2.11 0.42
C PHE A 63 -11.69 3.39 1.21
N LYS A 64 -12.70 4.13 1.68
CA LYS A 64 -12.49 5.32 2.51
C LYS A 64 -11.88 4.97 3.86
N ASP A 65 -12.30 3.87 4.47
CA ASP A 65 -11.73 3.40 5.74
C ASP A 65 -10.28 2.94 5.57
N PHE A 66 -9.99 2.25 4.45
CA PHE A 66 -8.64 1.90 4.05
C PHE A 66 -7.75 3.14 3.89
N GLU A 67 -8.26 4.15 3.18
CA GLU A 67 -7.52 5.38 2.92
C GLU A 67 -7.22 6.17 4.21
N ILE A 68 -8.19 6.30 5.12
CA ILE A 68 -8.01 6.98 6.40
C ILE A 68 -6.93 6.28 7.23
N GLY A 69 -7.02 4.95 7.38
CA GLY A 69 -6.03 4.21 8.17
C GLY A 69 -4.62 4.26 7.59
N LEU A 70 -4.48 4.24 6.27
CA LEU A 70 -3.20 4.47 5.59
C LEU A 70 -2.59 5.83 5.94
N TYR A 71 -3.39 6.89 5.92
CA TYR A 71 -2.92 8.24 6.20
C TYR A 71 -2.62 8.48 7.68
N ASP A 72 -3.28 7.78 8.58
CA ASP A 72 -2.95 7.82 10.02
C ASP A 72 -1.59 7.18 10.29
N ILE A 73 -1.26 6.09 9.57
CA ILE A 73 0.01 5.37 9.70
C ILE A 73 1.15 6.12 9.03
N CYS A 74 0.91 6.64 7.84
CA CYS A 74 1.91 7.40 7.10
C CYS A 74 1.29 8.69 6.53
N PRO A 75 1.29 9.79 7.30
CA PRO A 75 0.70 11.05 6.82
C PRO A 75 1.37 11.61 5.56
N LEU A 76 2.64 11.26 5.32
CA LEU A 76 3.41 11.73 4.17
C LEU A 76 2.72 11.38 2.84
N ILE A 77 2.20 10.16 2.69
CA ILE A 77 1.63 9.67 1.42
C ILE A 77 0.35 10.40 1.02
N LYS A 78 -0.34 11.06 1.96
CA LYS A 78 -1.52 11.91 1.69
C LYS A 78 -1.21 13.07 0.74
N THR A 79 0.05 13.50 0.66
CA THR A 79 0.48 14.59 -0.23
C THR A 79 0.45 14.21 -1.72
N TYR A 80 0.30 12.92 -2.04
CA TYR A 80 0.17 12.41 -3.40
C TYR A 80 -1.26 11.91 -3.64
N PRO A 81 -2.07 12.60 -4.48
CA PRO A 81 -3.39 12.13 -4.86
C PRO A 81 -3.33 10.73 -5.48
N GLY A 82 -4.18 9.81 -5.01
CA GLY A 82 -4.21 8.42 -5.47
C GLY A 82 -3.13 7.52 -4.88
N SER A 83 -2.41 7.96 -3.83
CA SER A 83 -1.42 7.12 -3.14
C SER A 83 -2.04 5.87 -2.54
N SER A 84 -3.22 6.00 -1.93
CA SER A 84 -4.02 4.89 -1.38
C SER A 84 -4.32 3.84 -2.45
N VAL A 85 -4.79 4.25 -3.63
CA VAL A 85 -5.06 3.35 -4.76
C VAL A 85 -3.79 2.65 -5.24
N LEU A 86 -2.69 3.40 -5.38
CA LEU A 86 -1.41 2.85 -5.83
C LEU A 86 -0.85 1.82 -4.82
N ILE A 87 -0.92 2.13 -3.53
CA ILE A 87 -0.49 1.25 -2.46
C ILE A 87 -1.32 -0.04 -2.45
N ALA A 88 -2.65 0.08 -2.51
CA ALA A 88 -3.53 -1.09 -2.60
C ALA A 88 -3.15 -1.94 -3.80
N ARG A 89 -2.95 -1.33 -4.97
CA ARG A 89 -2.61 -2.07 -6.20
C ARG A 89 -1.27 -2.81 -6.13
N ILE A 90 -0.29 -2.27 -5.39
CA ILE A 90 1.06 -2.86 -5.30
C ILE A 90 1.12 -3.93 -4.20
N LEU A 91 0.48 -3.70 -3.05
CA LEU A 91 0.70 -4.49 -1.84
C LEU A 91 -0.46 -5.41 -1.46
N MET A 92 -1.65 -5.18 -1.98
CA MET A 92 -2.83 -6.01 -1.70
C MET A 92 -2.90 -7.17 -2.71
N ASP A 93 -3.36 -8.32 -2.26
CA ASP A 93 -3.74 -9.43 -3.12
C ASP A 93 -4.81 -8.98 -4.11
N ILE A 94 -4.69 -9.46 -5.35
CA ILE A 94 -5.53 -8.99 -6.46
C ILE A 94 -7.02 -9.24 -6.20
N LYS A 95 -7.38 -10.34 -5.53
CA LYS A 95 -8.77 -10.63 -5.17
C LYS A 95 -9.30 -9.61 -4.16
N ASN A 96 -8.50 -9.29 -3.13
CA ASN A 96 -8.87 -8.32 -2.11
C ASN A 96 -8.91 -6.89 -2.66
N TYR A 97 -8.00 -6.56 -3.57
CA TYR A 97 -8.03 -5.32 -4.33
C TYR A 97 -9.36 -5.21 -5.11
N ASP A 98 -9.70 -6.23 -5.89
CA ASP A 98 -10.93 -6.23 -6.68
C ASP A 98 -12.18 -6.08 -5.81
N ILE A 99 -12.24 -6.74 -4.63
CA ILE A 99 -13.33 -6.58 -3.66
C ILE A 99 -13.38 -5.15 -3.11
N LEU A 100 -12.23 -4.57 -2.75
CA LEU A 100 -12.16 -3.22 -2.21
C LEU A 100 -12.66 -2.16 -3.20
N PHE A 101 -12.45 -2.41 -4.49
CA PHE A 101 -12.82 -1.50 -5.57
C PHE A 101 -14.08 -1.93 -6.36
N SER A 102 -14.73 -3.06 -6.02
CA SER A 102 -15.88 -3.58 -6.76
C SER A 102 -17.10 -2.66 -6.73
N HIS A 103 -17.16 -1.75 -5.75
CA HIS A 103 -18.25 -0.79 -5.55
C HIS A 103 -17.88 0.65 -5.93
N ASN A 104 -16.70 0.88 -6.54
CA ASN A 104 -16.20 2.20 -6.95
C ASN A 104 -16.40 2.51 -8.44
N ASN A 105 -17.28 1.76 -9.13
CA ASN A 105 -17.72 2.05 -10.51
C ASN A 105 -19.11 2.68 -10.53
#